data_AF-A0A8T6HJ08-F1
#
_entry.id   AF-A0A8T6HJ08-F1
#
_cell.length_a   1.000
_cell.length_b   1.000
_cell.length_c   1.000
_cell.angle_alpha   90.00
_cell.angle_beta   90.00
_cell.angle_gamma   90.00
#
_symmetry.space_group_name_H-M   'P 1'
#
loop_
_entity.id
_entity.type
_entity.pdbx_description
1 polymer ?
#
loop_
_entity_poly.entity_id
_entity_poly.type
_entity_poly.pdbx_seq_one_letter_code
_entity_poly.pdbx_strand_id
1 'polypeptide(L)'
;MREISWDPDGRTTTFIGKTGQGGLFHFGDADGGRSVAKLQHPLDVARVGDELYVADTFNHKIKQVFPLNENVNTLVGKHGAALGSFSELELDEPGGLTTGPGRSLLVADTNNHRIVHLDLESRQGREIVLKFP
;
A
#
# COMPACT_ATOMS: atom_id res chain seq x y z
N MET A 1 -5.71 5.16 8.16
CA MET A 1 -6.23 5.82 6.93
C MET A 1 -7.53 6.52 7.26
N ARG A 2 -7.80 7.71 6.69
CA ARG A 2 -9.06 8.45 6.87
C ARG A 2 -9.88 8.44 5.58
N GLU A 3 -11.18 8.56 5.71
CA GLU A 3 -12.11 8.83 4.60
C GLU A 3 -12.89 10.12 4.89
N ILE A 4 -13.52 10.69 3.86
CA ILE A 4 -14.35 11.89 3.97
C ILE A 4 -15.70 11.63 3.30
N SER A 5 -16.80 12.03 3.94
CA SER A 5 -18.12 12.01 3.31
C SER A 5 -18.27 13.16 2.31
N TRP A 6 -18.98 12.91 1.21
CA TRP A 6 -19.27 13.93 0.19
C TRP A 6 -20.54 14.74 0.51
N ASP A 7 -21.14 14.50 1.67
CA ASP A 7 -22.26 15.27 2.17
C ASP A 7 -21.83 16.71 2.50
N PRO A 8 -22.74 17.70 2.52
CA PRO A 8 -22.39 19.11 2.75
C PRO A 8 -21.64 19.40 4.06
N ASP A 9 -21.68 18.47 5.01
CA ASP A 9 -20.98 18.56 6.31
C ASP A 9 -19.56 17.97 6.30
N GLY A 10 -19.12 17.33 5.19
CA GLY A 10 -17.74 16.97 4.91
C GLY A 10 -17.02 16.24 6.04
N ARG A 11 -17.66 15.25 6.64
CA ARG A 11 -17.15 14.60 7.86
C ARG A 11 -16.00 13.66 7.55
N THR A 12 -14.91 13.82 8.29
CA THR A 12 -13.77 12.90 8.25
C THR A 12 -13.93 11.77 9.26
N THR A 13 -13.89 10.52 8.80
CA THR A 13 -13.93 9.32 9.65
C THR A 13 -12.65 8.49 9.47
N THR A 14 -12.38 7.58 10.42
CA THR A 14 -11.32 6.59 10.20
C THR A 14 -11.84 5.49 9.31
N PHE A 15 -11.12 5.27 8.22
CA PHE A 15 -11.34 4.14 7.35
C PHE A 15 -10.63 2.90 7.91
N ILE A 16 -9.30 2.90 7.93
CA ILE A 16 -8.47 1.79 8.47
C ILE A 16 -7.83 2.21 9.79
N GLY A 17 -7.91 1.32 10.78
CA GLY A 17 -7.36 1.46 12.13
C GLY A 17 -8.42 1.87 13.15
N LYS A 18 -7.97 2.34 14.33
CA LYS A 18 -8.85 2.75 15.43
C LYS A 18 -8.65 4.23 15.80
N THR A 19 -9.72 4.88 16.24
CA THR A 19 -9.72 6.24 16.82
C THR A 19 -9.97 6.21 18.32
N GLY A 20 -9.60 7.28 19.02
CA GLY A 20 -9.86 7.44 20.47
C GLY A 20 -8.67 7.03 21.33
N GLN A 21 -8.89 6.86 22.64
CA GLN A 21 -7.84 6.44 23.58
C GLN A 21 -7.20 5.11 23.11
N GLY A 22 -5.87 5.08 23.04
CA GLY A 22 -5.11 3.93 22.56
C GLY A 22 -4.98 3.81 21.03
N GLY A 23 -5.73 4.61 20.24
CA GLY A 23 -5.65 4.60 18.77
C GLY A 23 -4.29 5.06 18.23
N LEU A 24 -3.62 5.99 18.92
CA LEU A 24 -2.29 6.49 18.56
C LEU A 24 -1.20 5.39 18.57
N PHE A 25 -1.42 4.32 19.36
CA PHE A 25 -0.50 3.18 19.47
C PHE A 25 -1.04 1.92 18.77
N HIS A 26 -2.09 2.05 17.96
CA HIS A 26 -2.70 0.94 17.22
C HIS A 26 -2.06 0.76 15.82
N PHE A 27 -0.73 0.79 15.79
CA PHE A 27 0.10 0.54 14.59
C PHE A 27 0.63 -0.89 14.59
N GLY A 28 1.31 -1.24 13.50
CA GLY A 28 1.94 -2.54 13.27
C GLY A 28 1.45 -3.16 11.96
N ASP A 29 1.62 -4.46 11.83
CA ASP A 29 1.29 -5.21 10.63
C ASP A 29 0.21 -6.25 10.93
N ALA A 30 -0.97 -6.06 10.36
CA ALA A 30 -2.07 -7.03 10.41
C ALA A 30 -3.01 -6.81 9.22
N ASP A 31 -3.44 -7.92 8.63
CA ASP A 31 -4.49 -7.95 7.60
C ASP A 31 -5.86 -8.19 8.23
N GLY A 32 -6.92 -8.03 7.44
CA GLY A 32 -8.31 -8.28 7.82
C GLY A 32 -9.21 -7.06 7.65
N GLY A 33 -10.35 -7.08 8.35
CA GLY A 33 -11.33 -5.99 8.29
C GLY A 33 -10.76 -4.66 8.77
N ARG A 34 -11.38 -3.54 8.35
CA ARG A 34 -10.87 -2.18 8.56
C ARG A 34 -10.49 -1.80 10.01
N SER A 35 -11.14 -2.40 11.00
CA SER A 35 -10.89 -2.17 12.44
C SER A 35 -9.81 -3.08 13.04
N VAL A 36 -9.45 -4.15 12.33
CA VAL A 36 -8.42 -5.14 12.68
C VAL A 36 -7.12 -4.82 11.96
N ALA A 37 -7.21 -4.47 10.67
CA ALA A 37 -6.08 -4.15 9.85
C ALA A 37 -5.24 -3.02 10.45
N LYS A 38 -3.92 -3.17 10.36
CA LYS A 38 -2.95 -2.22 10.86
C LYS A 38 -2.06 -1.73 9.73
N LEU A 39 -1.65 -0.48 9.88
CA LEU A 39 -0.67 0.19 9.03
C LEU A 39 0.37 0.81 9.96
N GLN A 40 1.58 1.01 9.45
CA GLN A 40 2.65 1.69 10.16
C GLN A 40 3.35 2.68 9.25
N HIS A 41 3.17 3.96 9.59
CA HIS A 41 3.71 5.08 8.84
C HIS A 41 3.40 5.04 7.33
N PRO A 42 2.12 4.82 6.92
CA PRO A 42 1.79 4.76 5.51
C PRO A 42 1.97 6.14 4.86
N LEU A 43 2.75 6.20 3.78
CA LEU A 43 3.14 7.47 3.14
C LEU A 43 2.35 7.82 1.89
N ASP A 44 1.78 6.84 1.19
CA ASP A 44 1.08 7.08 -0.07
C ASP A 44 -0.08 6.11 -0.31
N VAL A 45 -1.02 6.51 -1.18
CA VAL A 45 -2.16 5.72 -1.61
C VAL A 45 -2.46 5.93 -3.10
N ALA A 46 -2.67 4.85 -3.84
CA ALA A 46 -3.07 4.85 -5.24
C ALA A 46 -4.35 4.04 -5.46
N ARG A 47 -5.09 4.32 -6.54
CA ARG A 47 -6.31 3.57 -6.92
C ARG A 47 -6.10 2.85 -8.24
N VAL A 48 -6.49 1.57 -8.31
CA VAL A 48 -6.58 0.81 -9.57
C VAL A 48 -7.94 0.11 -9.62
N GLY A 49 -8.79 0.50 -10.57
CA GLY A 49 -10.18 0.05 -10.59
C GLY A 49 -10.92 0.50 -9.32
N ASP A 50 -11.54 -0.43 -8.60
CA ASP A 50 -12.27 -0.14 -7.35
C ASP A 50 -11.46 -0.43 -6.08
N GLU A 51 -10.19 -0.78 -6.23
CA GLU A 51 -9.29 -1.11 -5.13
C GLU A 51 -8.31 0.04 -4.87
N LEU A 52 -7.90 0.19 -3.61
CA LEU A 52 -6.86 1.12 -3.20
C LEU A 52 -5.61 0.36 -2.79
N TYR A 53 -4.45 0.96 -2.98
CA TYR A 53 -3.16 0.39 -2.66
C TYR A 53 -2.39 1.38 -1.81
N VAL A 54 -1.89 0.93 -0.67
CA VAL A 54 -1.24 1.79 0.32
C VAL A 54 0.21 1.37 0.47
N ALA A 55 1.12 2.34 0.40
CA ALA A 55 2.52 2.15 0.77
C ALA A 55 2.57 2.12 2.30
N ASP A 56 2.66 0.91 2.86
CA ASP A 56 2.75 0.66 4.29
C ASP A 56 4.23 0.65 4.70
N THR A 57 4.80 1.85 4.69
CA THR A 57 6.25 2.10 4.58
C THR A 57 7.06 1.37 5.65
N PHE A 58 6.73 1.54 6.94
CA PHE A 58 7.51 0.91 8.02
C PHE A 58 7.20 -0.58 8.23
N ASN A 59 6.24 -1.13 7.50
CA ASN A 59 6.03 -2.56 7.40
C ASN A 59 6.68 -3.15 6.14
N HIS A 60 7.36 -2.34 5.32
CA HIS A 60 8.03 -2.73 4.08
C HIS A 60 7.08 -3.43 3.09
N LYS A 61 5.85 -2.91 2.97
CA LYS A 61 4.75 -3.57 2.27
C LYS A 61 3.95 -2.63 1.39
N ILE A 62 3.34 -3.19 0.36
CA ILE A 62 2.15 -2.60 -0.28
C ILE A 62 0.92 -3.35 0.24
N LYS A 63 -0.02 -2.62 0.83
CA LYS A 63 -1.33 -3.15 1.24
C LYS A 63 -2.35 -2.92 0.13
N GLN A 64 -3.20 -3.90 -0.13
CA GLN A 64 -4.37 -3.78 -0.98
C GLN A 64 -5.61 -3.64 -0.11
N VAL A 65 -6.41 -2.63 -0.41
CA VAL A 65 -7.60 -2.23 0.34
C VAL A 65 -8.79 -2.38 -0.59
N PHE A 66 -9.82 -3.06 -0.10
CA PHE A 66 -11.05 -3.34 -0.82
C PHE A 66 -12.19 -2.55 -0.17
N PRO A 67 -12.53 -1.35 -0.69
CA PRO A 67 -13.46 -0.47 0.00
C PRO A 67 -14.86 -1.06 0.17
N LEU A 68 -15.34 -1.83 -0.82
CA LEU A 68 -16.70 -2.39 -0.84
C LEU A 68 -16.93 -3.53 0.16
N ASN A 69 -15.89 -4.28 0.52
CA ASN A 69 -15.99 -5.38 1.49
C ASN A 69 -15.28 -5.07 2.82
N GLU A 70 -14.81 -3.83 2.98
CA GLU A 70 -14.12 -3.31 4.16
C GLU A 70 -12.89 -4.13 4.61
N ASN A 71 -12.19 -4.78 3.67
CA ASN A 71 -11.04 -5.64 3.97
C ASN A 71 -9.71 -5.06 3.47
N VAL A 72 -8.63 -5.40 4.17
CA VAL A 72 -7.25 -5.02 3.83
C VAL A 72 -6.38 -6.27 3.85
N ASN A 73 -5.60 -6.47 2.79
CA ASN A 73 -4.65 -7.56 2.67
C ASN A 73 -3.26 -7.03 2.34
N THR A 74 -2.23 -7.80 2.67
CA THR A 74 -0.90 -7.61 2.10
C THR A 74 -0.92 -8.02 0.63
N LEU A 75 -0.60 -7.09 -0.27
CA LEU A 75 -0.44 -7.40 -1.69
C LEU A 75 0.89 -8.12 -1.92
N VAL A 76 1.96 -7.48 -1.42
CA VAL A 76 3.35 -7.84 -1.61
C VAL A 76 4.23 -7.14 -0.57
N GLY A 77 5.40 -7.71 -0.32
CA GLY A 77 6.45 -7.08 0.45
C GLY A 77 6.71 -7.76 1.79
N LYS A 78 7.98 -7.75 2.14
CA LYS A 78 8.61 -8.00 3.43
C LYS A 78 9.98 -7.31 3.34
N HIS A 79 10.61 -7.01 4.47
CA HIS A 79 11.89 -6.31 4.47
C HIS A 79 12.96 -7.09 3.67
N GLY A 80 13.61 -6.41 2.71
CA GLY A 80 14.67 -6.96 1.88
C GLY A 80 14.67 -6.33 0.48
N ALA A 81 15.28 -7.02 -0.49
CA ALA A 81 15.48 -6.49 -1.84
C ALA A 81 15.19 -7.49 -2.98
N ALA A 82 14.79 -8.74 -2.69
CA ALA A 82 14.41 -9.70 -3.73
C ALA A 82 13.28 -9.17 -4.65
N LEU A 83 13.36 -9.50 -5.95
CA LEU A 83 12.31 -9.25 -6.95
C LEU A 83 11.71 -10.58 -7.41
N GLY A 84 10.69 -10.53 -8.26
CA GLY A 84 10.03 -11.72 -8.81
C GLY A 84 8.54 -11.75 -8.44
N SER A 85 8.05 -12.93 -8.07
CA SER A 85 6.63 -13.11 -7.75
C SER A 85 6.22 -12.32 -6.51
N PHE A 86 4.95 -11.92 -6.40
CA PHE A 86 4.47 -11.17 -5.21
C PHE A 86 4.65 -11.92 -3.89
N SER A 87 4.77 -13.26 -3.89
CA SER A 87 5.07 -14.05 -2.69
C SER A 87 6.53 -13.99 -2.24
N GLU A 88 7.44 -13.64 -3.16
CA GLU A 88 8.89 -13.62 -2.92
C GLU A 88 9.44 -12.20 -2.87
N LEU A 89 8.75 -11.26 -3.51
CA LEU A 89 9.20 -9.88 -3.66
C LEU A 89 9.31 -9.18 -2.31
N GLU A 90 10.45 -8.56 -2.12
CA GLU A 90 10.83 -7.79 -0.95
C GLU A 90 10.91 -6.31 -1.31
N LEU A 91 10.60 -5.47 -0.32
CA LEU A 91 10.68 -4.03 -0.42
C LEU A 91 11.42 -3.52 0.82
N ASP A 92 11.87 -2.28 0.76
CA ASP A 92 12.43 -1.58 1.89
C ASP A 92 11.95 -0.12 1.94
N GLU A 93 11.05 0.13 2.89
CA GLU A 93 10.40 1.43 3.12
C GLU A 93 9.81 2.05 1.83
N PRO A 94 8.86 1.35 1.16
CA PRO A 94 8.22 1.91 -0.02
C PRO A 94 7.49 3.20 0.38
N GLY A 95 7.82 4.31 -0.29
CA GLY A 95 7.40 5.64 0.11
C GLY A 95 6.42 6.32 -0.84
N GLY A 96 6.41 5.91 -2.11
CA GLY A 96 5.57 6.51 -3.15
C GLY A 96 4.95 5.45 -4.05
N LEU A 97 3.72 5.71 -4.48
CA LEU A 97 2.90 4.86 -5.35
C LEU A 97 2.30 5.68 -6.48
N THR A 98 2.37 5.14 -7.70
CA THR A 98 1.56 5.66 -8.80
C THR A 98 1.11 4.53 -9.72
N THR A 99 0.07 4.78 -10.50
CA THR A 99 -0.45 3.82 -11.47
C THR A 99 0.49 3.73 -12.68
N GLY A 100 0.79 2.51 -13.11
CA GLY A 100 1.52 2.25 -14.36
C GLY A 100 0.58 1.91 -15.53
N PRO A 101 1.14 1.58 -16.71
CA PRO A 101 0.37 1.08 -17.85
C PRO A 101 -0.39 -0.22 -17.53
N GLY A 102 -1.56 -0.42 -18.14
CA GLY A 102 -2.39 -1.58 -17.85
C GLY A 102 -2.87 -1.59 -16.39
N ARG A 103 -3.01 -2.78 -15.81
CA ARG A 103 -3.39 -2.93 -14.39
C ARG A 103 -2.12 -3.08 -13.54
N SER A 104 -1.38 -2.00 -13.34
CA SER A 104 -0.09 -2.03 -12.63
C SER A 104 0.17 -0.84 -11.72
N LEU A 105 1.14 -0.98 -10.83
CA LEU A 105 1.65 0.06 -9.94
C LEU A 105 3.15 0.27 -10.18
N LEU A 106 3.60 1.50 -9.97
CA LEU A 106 5.00 1.88 -9.81
C LEU A 106 5.21 2.24 -8.34
N VAL A 107 6.24 1.65 -7.76
CA VAL A 107 6.60 1.82 -6.34
C VAL A 107 7.97 2.47 -6.26
N ALA A 108 8.08 3.56 -5.52
CA ALA A 108 9.36 4.06 -5.05
C ALA A 108 9.77 3.21 -3.84
N ASP A 109 10.68 2.26 -4.08
CA ASP A 109 11.23 1.35 -3.07
C ASP A 109 12.42 2.04 -2.40
N THR A 110 12.10 2.96 -1.49
CA THR A 110 12.94 4.11 -1.11
C THR A 110 14.33 3.71 -0.61
N ASN A 111 14.42 2.77 0.33
CA ASN A 111 15.70 2.36 0.93
C ASN A 111 16.46 1.35 0.07
N ASN A 112 15.80 0.73 -0.91
CA ASN A 112 16.47 -0.03 -1.96
C ASN A 112 16.91 0.84 -3.14
N HIS A 113 16.66 2.16 -3.10
CA HIS A 113 17.07 3.13 -4.11
C HIS A 113 16.62 2.79 -5.55
N ARG A 114 15.43 2.21 -5.71
CA ARG A 114 14.93 1.74 -7.01
C ARG A 114 13.45 2.02 -7.21
N ILE A 115 13.02 1.93 -8.47
CA ILE A 115 11.60 1.93 -8.83
C ILE A 115 11.19 0.51 -9.20
N VAL A 116 10.14 0.00 -8.58
CA VAL A 116 9.60 -1.34 -8.86
C VAL A 116 8.28 -1.21 -9.62
N HIS A 117 8.19 -1.84 -10.78
CA HIS A 117 6.94 -2.05 -11.53
C HIS A 117 6.27 -3.33 -11.03
N LEU A 118 5.09 -3.19 -10.44
CA LEU A 118 4.24 -4.30 -10.00
C LEU A 118 3.11 -4.51 -11.00
N ASP A 119 3.12 -5.64 -11.68
CA ASP A 119 2.02 -6.08 -12.54
C ASP A 119 1.00 -6.84 -11.70
N LEU A 120 -0.21 -6.29 -11.57
CA LEU A 120 -1.27 -6.84 -10.72
C LEU A 120 -1.99 -8.03 -11.36
N GLU A 121 -1.86 -8.23 -12.67
CA GLU A 121 -2.45 -9.35 -13.39
C GLU A 121 -1.53 -10.58 -13.31
N SER A 122 -0.26 -10.42 -13.67
CA SER A 122 0.72 -11.51 -13.61
C SER A 122 1.28 -11.76 -12.20
N ARG A 123 1.04 -10.84 -11.26
CA ARG A 123 1.59 -10.85 -9.89
C ARG A 123 3.11 -10.96 -9.85
N GLN A 124 3.75 -10.21 -10.73
CA GLN A 124 5.21 -10.12 -10.84
C GLN A 124 5.66 -8.68 -10.58
N GLY A 125 6.82 -8.54 -9.94
CA GLY A 125 7.48 -7.27 -9.78
C GLY A 125 8.89 -7.28 -10.35
N ARG A 126 9.25 -6.18 -11.00
CA ARG A 126 10.57 -5.98 -11.62
C ARG A 126 11.05 -4.56 -11.40
N GLU A 127 12.35 -4.38 -11.36
CA GLU A 127 12.95 -3.06 -11.34
C GLU A 127 12.79 -2.36 -12.70
N ILE A 128 12.50 -1.07 -12.67
CA ILE A 128 12.58 -0.20 -13.85
C ILE A 128 13.97 0.40 -13.90
N VAL A 129 14.70 0.06 -14.97
CA VAL A 129 15.96 0.73 -15.29
C VAL A 129 15.66 1.87 -16.27
N LEU A 130 15.72 3.10 -15.78
CA LEU A 130 15.65 4.28 -16.63
C LEU A 130 16.98 4.43 -17.39
N LYS A 131 16.92 4.34 -18.70
CA LYS A 131 18.06 4.64 -19.58
C LYS A 131 17.88 6.03 -20.12
N PHE A 132 18.77 6.93 -19.74
CA PHE A 132 18.88 8.24 -20.36
C PHE A 132 19.85 8.15 -21.55
N PRO A 133 19.58 8.89 -22.65
CA PRO A 133 20.45 8.91 -23.83
C PRO A 133 21.86 9.43 -23.52
#